data_AF-A0A814HGE9-F1
#
_entry.id   AF-A0A814HGE9-F1
#
_cell.length_a   1.000
_cell.length_b   1.000
_cell.length_c   1.000
_cell.angle_alpha   90.00
_cell.angle_beta   90.00
_cell.angle_gamma   90.00
#
_symmetry.space_group_name_H-M   'P 1'
#
loop_
_entity.id
_entity.type
_entity.pdbx_description
1 polymer ?
#
loop_
_entity_poly.entity_id
_entity_poly.type
_entity_poly.pdbx_seq_one_letter_code
_entity_poly.pdbx_strand_id
1 'polypeptide(L)'
;MEMAACINHTGRKKRRVLSRPQRQEANRRERQRMEIINDAYEQLRNVLPFKKGRKRQKMSRMDTVDGAIRYIHSLLEILHGPNYDPNWALS
;
A
#
# COMPACT_ATOMS: atom_id res chain seq x y z
N MET A 1 -53.61 0.92 24.86
CA MET A 1 -53.12 2.23 25.31
C MET A 1 -51.86 1.98 26.12
N GLU A 2 -50.69 1.97 25.48
CA GLU A 2 -49.40 1.99 26.18
C GLU A 2 -48.57 3.14 25.65
N MET A 3 -47.91 3.84 26.56
CA MET A 3 -47.16 5.07 26.32
C MET A 3 -45.66 4.78 26.29
N ALA A 4 -45.01 5.34 25.27
CA ALA A 4 -43.62 5.81 25.22
C ALA A 4 -42.59 5.29 26.27
N ALA A 5 -41.51 4.69 25.75
CA ALA A 5 -40.18 4.83 26.33
C ALA A 5 -39.31 5.67 25.38
N CYS A 6 -38.79 6.79 25.89
CA CYS A 6 -38.23 7.87 25.07
C CYS A 6 -36.87 7.52 24.44
N ILE A 7 -36.75 7.63 23.11
CA ILE A 7 -35.44 7.63 22.44
C ILE A 7 -34.85 9.04 22.52
N ASN A 8 -33.93 9.22 23.45
CA ASN A 8 -32.83 10.18 23.35
C ASN A 8 -31.76 9.74 24.34
N HIS A 9 -30.48 9.89 23.99
CA HIS A 9 -29.40 10.29 24.91
C HIS A 9 -28.10 10.43 24.09
N THR A 10 -27.61 11.65 24.00
CA THR A 10 -26.42 12.10 23.26
C THR A 10 -25.11 11.63 23.93
N GLY A 11 -24.94 10.32 24.04
CA GLY A 11 -23.73 9.72 24.61
C GLY A 11 -22.54 9.83 23.66
N ARG A 12 -21.54 10.67 23.98
CA ARG A 12 -20.18 10.57 23.42
C ARG A 12 -19.73 9.12 23.55
N LYS A 13 -19.65 8.38 22.43
CA LYS A 13 -19.16 6.99 22.40
C LYS A 13 -17.71 6.96 22.91
N LYS A 14 -17.50 6.68 24.20
CA LYS A 14 -16.19 6.33 24.74
C LYS A 14 -15.63 5.22 23.85
N ARG A 15 -14.48 5.48 23.18
CA ARG A 15 -13.81 4.48 22.33
C ARG A 15 -13.65 3.21 23.15
N ARG A 16 -14.36 2.13 22.79
CA ARG A 16 -14.25 0.85 23.50
C ARG A 16 -12.81 0.38 23.37
N VAL A 17 -12.09 0.36 24.48
CA VAL A 17 -10.71 -0.13 24.51
C VAL A 17 -10.76 -1.62 24.22
N LEU A 18 -10.10 -2.04 23.14
CA LEU A 18 -10.08 -3.45 22.73
C LEU A 18 -9.42 -4.31 23.82
N SER A 19 -10.07 -5.44 24.13
CA SER A 19 -9.54 -6.43 25.07
C SER A 19 -8.18 -6.98 24.59
N ARG A 20 -7.40 -7.62 25.47
CA ARG A 20 -6.11 -8.21 25.08
C ARG A 20 -6.27 -9.20 23.90
N PRO A 21 -7.24 -10.15 23.89
CA PRO A 21 -7.49 -11.02 22.74
C PRO A 21 -7.87 -10.25 21.46
N GLN A 22 -8.73 -9.23 21.54
CA GLN A 22 -9.14 -8.44 20.37
C GLN A 22 -7.95 -7.70 19.74
N ARG A 23 -7.02 -7.18 20.55
CA ARG A 23 -5.78 -6.56 20.05
C ARG A 23 -4.83 -7.56 19.41
N GLN A 24 -4.70 -8.76 19.98
CA GLN A 24 -3.87 -9.83 19.41
C GLN A 24 -4.39 -10.26 18.03
N GLU A 25 -5.70 -10.46 17.91
CA GLU A 25 -6.36 -10.81 16.66
C GLU A 25 -6.26 -9.69 15.60
N ALA A 26 -6.43 -8.42 15.99
CA ALA A 26 -6.20 -7.29 15.09
C ALA A 26 -4.75 -7.23 14.58
N ASN A 27 -3.77 -7.42 15.47
CA ASN A 27 -2.35 -7.46 15.11
C ASN A 27 -2.01 -8.67 14.21
N ARG A 28 -2.69 -9.81 14.38
CA ARG A 28 -2.54 -10.99 13.50
C ARG A 28 -3.01 -10.68 12.08
N ARG A 29 -4.19 -10.04 11.93
CA ARG A 29 -4.73 -9.61 10.64
C ARG A 29 -3.83 -8.59 9.94
N GLU A 30 -3.31 -7.62 10.68
CA GLU A 30 -2.41 -6.61 10.10
C GLU A 30 -1.07 -7.20 9.64
N ARG A 31 -0.54 -8.21 10.35
CA ARG A 31 0.62 -8.97 9.85
C ARG A 31 0.31 -9.68 8.53
N GLN A 32 -0.82 -10.39 8.44
CA GLN A 32 -1.24 -11.05 7.19
C GLN A 32 -1.45 -10.05 6.05
N ARG A 33 -2.01 -8.87 6.33
CA ARG A 33 -2.13 -7.79 5.34
C ARG A 33 -0.75 -7.30 4.86
N MET A 34 0.20 -7.17 5.78
CA MET A 34 1.57 -6.75 5.46
C MET A 34 2.39 -7.83 4.73
N GLU A 35 2.16 -9.12 5.01
CA GLU A 35 2.75 -10.24 4.27
C GLU A 35 2.39 -10.14 2.78
N ILE A 36 1.09 -10.06 2.46
CA ILE A 36 0.59 -9.90 1.07
C ILE A 36 1.20 -8.67 0.38
N ILE A 37 1.27 -7.53 1.09
CA ILE A 37 1.87 -6.30 0.55
C ILE A 37 3.36 -6.51 0.27
N ASN A 38 4.11 -7.12 1.19
CA ASN A 38 5.55 -7.34 1.03
C ASN A 38 5.86 -8.29 -0.14
N ASP A 39 5.05 -9.34 -0.33
CA ASP A 39 5.20 -10.28 -1.44
C ASP A 39 4.93 -9.60 -2.80
N ALA A 40 3.95 -8.71 -2.88
CA ALA A 40 3.72 -7.89 -4.06
C ALA A 40 4.89 -6.94 -4.35
N TYR A 41 5.47 -6.32 -3.31
CA TYR A 41 6.68 -5.51 -3.44
C TYR A 41 7.88 -6.33 -3.94
N GLU A 42 8.08 -7.56 -3.48
CA GLU A 42 9.21 -8.40 -3.93
C GLU A 42 9.02 -8.89 -5.37
N GLN A 43 7.78 -9.23 -5.77
CA GLN A 43 7.45 -9.52 -7.18
C GLN A 43 7.77 -8.33 -8.08
N LEU A 44 7.39 -7.11 -7.67
CA LEU A 44 7.74 -5.88 -8.41
C LEU A 44 9.26 -5.70 -8.51
N ARG A 45 10.03 -5.91 -7.43
CA ARG A 45 11.51 -5.83 -7.47
C ARG A 45 12.16 -6.80 -8.46
N ASN A 46 11.52 -7.93 -8.77
CA ASN A 46 12.09 -8.95 -9.65
C ASN A 46 11.94 -8.62 -11.15
N VAL A 47 10.99 -7.76 -11.54
CA VAL A 47 10.78 -7.36 -12.95
C VAL A 47 11.49 -6.07 -13.35
N LEU A 48 12.03 -5.32 -12.38
CA LEU A 48 12.67 -4.02 -12.62
C LEU A 48 14.17 -4.16 -12.98
N PRO A 49 14.70 -3.33 -13.89
CA PRO A 49 16.02 -3.51 -14.51
C PRO A 49 17.18 -3.00 -13.65
N PHE A 50 17.51 -3.70 -12.56
CA PHE A 50 18.61 -3.30 -11.67
C PHE A 50 19.98 -3.80 -12.10
N LYS A 51 21.01 -3.00 -11.80
CA LYS A 51 22.42 -3.44 -11.86
C LYS A 51 22.59 -4.66 -10.93
N LYS A 52 22.86 -5.82 -11.51
CA LYS A 52 23.26 -7.06 -10.82
C LYS A 52 24.67 -6.90 -10.22
N GLY A 53 24.78 -6.06 -9.19
CA GLY A 53 26.03 -5.72 -8.49
C GLY A 53 26.20 -6.45 -7.15
N ARG A 54 27.43 -6.44 -6.61
CA ARG A 54 27.87 -7.25 -5.44
C ARG A 54 27.12 -7.03 -4.11
N LYS A 55 26.17 -6.10 -4.05
CA LYS A 55 25.09 -6.10 -3.05
C LYS A 55 23.79 -5.87 -3.80
N ARG A 56 22.88 -6.86 -3.77
CA ARG A 56 21.44 -6.66 -4.03
C ARG A 56 20.91 -5.80 -2.87
N GLN A 57 21.23 -4.51 -2.88
CA GLN A 57 20.80 -3.58 -1.85
C GLN A 57 19.27 -3.62 -1.85
N LYS A 58 18.68 -4.07 -0.75
CA LYS A 58 17.22 -4.21 -0.64
C LYS A 58 16.62 -2.83 -0.82
N MET A 59 16.02 -2.58 -1.98
CA MET A 59 15.35 -1.32 -2.26
C MET A 59 14.29 -1.05 -1.22
N SER A 60 14.21 0.19 -0.75
CA SER A 60 13.10 0.61 0.10
C SER A 60 11.79 0.56 -0.70
N ARG A 61 10.65 0.68 0.00
CA ARG A 61 9.35 0.76 -0.68
C ARG A 61 9.28 1.96 -1.63
N MET A 62 9.84 3.10 -1.22
CA MET A 62 9.94 4.31 -2.06
C MET A 62 10.75 4.02 -3.32
N ASP A 63 12.00 3.54 -3.19
CA ASP A 63 12.86 3.24 -4.35
C ASP A 63 12.24 2.21 -5.30
N THR A 64 11.44 1.28 -4.76
CA THR A 64 10.73 0.26 -5.56
C THR A 64 9.62 0.88 -6.42
N VAL A 65 8.88 1.84 -5.88
CA VAL A 65 7.84 2.58 -6.61
C VAL A 65 8.48 3.53 -7.62
N ASP A 66 9.47 4.32 -7.20
CA ASP A 66 10.25 5.22 -8.06
C ASP A 66 10.87 4.48 -9.26
N GLY A 67 11.50 3.33 -8.99
CA GLY A 67 12.10 2.49 -10.04
C GLY A 67 11.07 1.92 -11.00
N ALA A 68 9.85 1.64 -10.55
CA ALA A 68 8.75 1.17 -11.40
C ALA A 68 8.21 2.27 -12.32
N ILE A 69 7.99 3.47 -11.79
CA ILE A 69 7.56 4.64 -12.57
C ILE A 69 8.57 4.93 -13.69
N ARG A 70 9.86 5.03 -13.33
CA ARG A 70 10.96 5.27 -14.28
C ARG A 70 11.07 4.16 -15.33
N TYR A 71 10.91 2.89 -14.95
CA TYR A 71 11.01 1.79 -15.90
C TYR A 71 9.85 1.79 -16.91
N ILE A 72 8.62 2.02 -16.43
CA ILE A 72 7.45 2.14 -17.32
C ILE A 72 7.66 3.29 -18.31
N HIS A 73 8.15 4.45 -17.85
CA HIS A 73 8.49 5.58 -18.73
C HIS A 73 9.51 5.18 -19.80
N SER A 74 10.64 4.59 -19.42
CA SER A 74 11.67 4.17 -20.39
C SER A 74 11.18 3.11 -21.39
N LEU A 75 10.24 2.23 -21.00
CA LEU A 75 9.61 1.31 -21.94
C LEU A 75 8.70 2.03 -22.95
N LEU A 76 7.98 3.07 -22.52
CA LEU A 76 7.15 3.90 -23.41
C LEU A 76 8.01 4.70 -24.40
N GLU A 77 9.13 5.28 -23.95
CA GLU A 77 10.10 5.95 -24.83
C GLU A 77 10.66 5.02 -25.92
N ILE A 78 10.94 3.75 -25.57
CA ILE A 78 11.41 2.74 -26.53
C ILE A 78 10.32 2.38 -27.56
N LEU A 79 9.05 2.34 -27.16
CA LEU A 79 7.94 1.95 -28.02
C LEU A 79 7.42 3.07 -28.93
N HIS A 80 7.42 4.31 -28.44
CA HIS A 80 6.78 5.44 -29.13
C HIS A 80 7.77 6.51 -29.64
N GLY A 81 9.02 6.45 -29.21
CA GLY A 81 10.08 7.38 -29.60
C GLY A 81 10.57 8.27 -28.46
N PRO A 82 11.74 8.92 -28.63
CA PRO A 82 12.34 9.77 -27.60
C PRO A 82 11.50 11.02 -27.34
N ASN A 83 11.30 11.36 -26.06
CA ASN A 83 10.38 12.41 -25.58
C ASN A 83 8.90 12.09 -25.82
N TYR A 84 8.49 10.82 -25.77
CA TYR A 84 7.08 10.46 -25.78
C TYR A 84 6.35 10.94 -24.52
N ASP A 85 5.36 11.82 -24.71
CA ASP A 85 4.47 12.31 -23.66
C ASP A 85 3.07 12.60 -24.22
N PRO A 86 2.02 11.97 -23.66
CA PRO A 86 0.64 12.47 -23.78
C PRO A 86 -0.08 12.73 -22.43
N ASN A 87 0.66 12.75 -21.30
CA ASN A 87 0.38 13.11 -19.90
C ASN A 87 1.01 12.08 -18.94
N TRP A 88 2.34 12.02 -18.87
CA TRP A 88 3.13 10.99 -18.15
C TRP A 88 3.11 11.03 -16.59
N ALA A 89 1.91 11.22 -16.03
CA ALA A 89 1.39 10.94 -14.67
C ALA A 89 1.95 11.70 -13.44
N LEU A 90 1.69 13.01 -13.26
CA LEU A 90 0.85 13.88 -14.10
C LEU A 90 1.44 14.13 -15.48
N SER A 91 2.76 14.29 -15.69
CA SER A 91 3.91 14.78 -14.90
C SER A 91 4.26 14.21 -13.50
#